data_AF-A0A6A0IC10-F1
#
_entry.id   AF-A0A6A0IC10-F1
#
_cell.length_a   1.000
_cell.length_b   1.000
_cell.length_c   1.000
_cell.angle_alpha   90.00
_cell.angle_beta   90.00
_cell.angle_gamma   90.00
#
_symmetry.space_group_name_H-M   'P 1'
#
loop_
_entity.id
_entity.type
_entity.pdbx_description
1 polymer ?
#
loop_
_entity_poly.entity_id
_entity_poly.type
_entity_poly.pdbx_seq_one_letter_code
_entity_poly.pdbx_strand_id
1 'polypeptide(L)'
;MSAVACPEADVTRRRLRQRAEDLLPAAENALLVAHVAACRSCRETALSEDPTFLFSVLSASAEAASASSPRARASEEADVRRLTADVRAVLEVERSRRRLAARRNAVLRRAAALAGLAAGVAALLLARGGP
;
A
#
# COMPACT_ATOMS: atom_id res chain seq x y z
N MET A 1 14.30 3.92 31.10
CA MET A 1 13.93 5.05 30.22
C MET A 1 12.50 4.82 29.77
N SER A 2 11.53 5.54 30.33
CA SER A 2 10.13 5.40 29.90
C SER A 2 10.03 5.93 28.47
N ALA A 3 9.81 5.03 27.51
CA ALA A 3 9.47 5.43 26.15
C ALA A 3 8.19 6.27 26.25
N VAL A 4 8.28 7.55 25.92
CA VAL A 4 7.10 8.41 25.79
C VAL A 4 6.26 7.77 24.69
N ALA A 5 5.14 7.16 25.09
CA ALA A 5 4.22 6.52 24.17
C ALA A 5 3.68 7.62 23.24
N CYS A 6 3.84 7.41 21.93
CA CYS A 6 3.33 8.36 20.96
C CYS A 6 1.80 8.40 21.07
N PRO A 7 1.17 9.58 21.25
CA PRO A 7 -0.29 9.67 21.40
C PRO A 7 -1.02 9.19 20.14
N GLU A 8 -0.35 9.20 18.98
CA GLU A 8 -0.90 8.75 17.70
C GLU A 8 -0.57 7.28 17.39
N ALA A 9 0.02 6.51 18.31
CA ALA A 9 0.50 5.16 18.04
C ALA A 9 -0.57 4.23 17.43
N ASP A 10 -1.80 4.28 17.93
CA ASP A 10 -2.90 3.46 17.41
C ASP A 10 -3.39 3.92 16.04
N VAL A 11 -3.30 5.23 15.75
CA VAL A 11 -3.61 5.77 14.42
C VAL A 11 -2.54 5.33 13.42
N THR A 12 -1.26 5.40 13.81
CA THR A 12 -0.13 4.95 12.99
C THR A 12 -0.24 3.46 12.66
N ARG A 13 -0.52 2.60 13.65
CA ARG A 13 -0.74 1.15 13.40
C ARG A 13 -1.89 0.88 12.44
N ARG A 14 -3.02 1.57 12.61
CA ARG A 14 -4.17 1.42 11.70
C ARG A 14 -3.80 1.81 10.26
N ARG A 15 -3.10 2.93 10.08
CA ARG A 15 -2.67 3.38 8.76
C ARG A 15 -1.61 2.45 8.15
N LEU A 16 -0.71 1.88 8.95
CA LEU A 16 0.25 0.86 8.48
C LEU A 16 -0.46 -0.38 7.95
N ARG A 17 -1.49 -0.89 8.64
CA ARG A 17 -2.31 -2.00 8.15
C ARG A 17 -3.06 -1.65 6.87
N GLN A 18 -3.70 -0.48 6.82
CA GLN A 18 -4.36 0.01 5.61
C GLN A 18 -3.39 0.15 4.43
N ARG A 19 -2.14 0.55 4.69
CA ARG A 19 -1.09 0.62 3.67
C ARG A 19 -0.69 -0.77 3.19
N ALA A 20 -0.55 -1.75 4.08
CA ALA A 20 -0.25 -3.14 3.73
C ALA A 20 -1.36 -3.77 2.86
N GLU A 21 -2.61 -3.35 3.08
CA GLU A 21 -3.79 -3.76 2.31
C GLU A 21 -4.03 -2.91 1.04
N ASP A 22 -3.15 -1.95 0.72
CA ASP A 22 -3.31 -0.98 -0.39
C ASP A 22 -4.60 -0.13 -0.33
N LEU A 23 -5.14 0.07 0.88
CA LEU A 23 -6.35 0.86 1.16
C LEU A 23 -6.05 2.30 1.61
N LEU A 24 -4.81 2.62 1.96
CA LEU A 24 -4.44 3.94 2.46
C LEU A 24 -4.34 4.98 1.32
N PRO A 25 -5.08 6.11 1.37
CA PRO A 25 -4.97 7.17 0.37
C PRO A 25 -3.56 7.78 0.30
N ALA A 26 -3.16 8.25 -0.88
CA ALA A 26 -1.80 8.79 -1.10
C ALA A 26 -1.45 9.97 -0.17
N ALA A 27 -2.39 10.89 0.06
CA ALA A 27 -2.20 12.02 0.96
C ALA A 27 -1.99 11.57 2.42
N GLU A 28 -2.74 10.57 2.89
CA GLU A 28 -2.58 10.01 4.23
C GLU A 28 -1.30 9.20 4.38
N ASN A 29 -0.87 8.52 3.31
CA ASN A 29 0.41 7.84 3.28
C ASN A 29 1.58 8.84 3.39
N ALA A 30 1.49 10.02 2.77
CA ALA A 30 2.51 11.06 2.92
C ALA A 30 2.59 11.56 4.38
N LEU A 31 1.45 11.78 5.03
CA LEU A 31 1.39 12.15 6.46
C LEU A 31 1.94 11.06 7.36
N LEU A 32 1.62 9.79 7.09
CA LEU A 32 2.15 8.64 7.82
C LEU A 32 3.68 8.58 7.69
N VAL A 33 4.22 8.77 6.50
CA VAL A 33 5.67 8.78 6.27
C VAL A 33 6.34 9.94 7.02
N ALA A 34 5.77 11.13 6.98
CA ALA A 34 6.29 12.29 7.70
C ALA A 34 6.30 12.08 9.23
N HIS A 35 5.19 11.56 9.79
CA HIS A 35 5.08 11.24 11.20
C HIS A 35 6.11 10.19 11.62
N VAL A 36 6.22 9.09 10.87
CA VAL A 36 7.14 7.99 11.17
C VAL A 36 8.61 8.41 11.03
N ALA A 37 8.92 9.35 10.12
CA ALA A 37 10.25 9.92 10.03
C ALA A 37 10.63 10.73 11.29
N ALA A 38 9.66 11.41 11.92
CA ALA A 38 9.86 12.24 13.10
C ALA A 38 9.75 11.47 14.43
N CYS A 39 8.97 10.39 14.50
CA CYS A 39 8.69 9.65 15.73
C CYS A 39 9.41 8.30 15.78
N ARG A 40 10.43 8.19 16.64
CA ARG A 40 11.26 6.97 16.78
C ARG A 40 10.46 5.72 17.19
N SER A 41 9.53 5.83 18.14
CA SER A 41 8.73 4.68 18.60
C SER A 41 7.78 4.16 17.52
N CYS A 42 7.14 5.07 16.77
CA CYS A 42 6.32 4.72 15.62
C CYS A 42 7.16 4.16 14.45
N ARG A 43 8.41 4.59 14.30
CA ARG A 43 9.36 4.02 13.33
C ARG A 43 9.69 2.57 13.62
N GLU A 44 10.08 2.25 14.85
CA GLU A 44 10.38 0.87 15.25
C GLU A 44 9.17 -0.05 15.01
N THR A 45 7.96 0.43 15.35
CA THR A 45 6.71 -0.27 15.07
C THR A 45 6.49 -0.46 13.56
N ALA A 46 6.62 0.60 12.76
CA ALA A 46 6.44 0.55 11.31
C ALA A 46 7.39 -0.45 10.62
N LEU A 47 8.65 -0.52 11.07
CA LEU A 47 9.64 -1.47 10.52
C LEU A 47 9.35 -2.92 10.90
N SER A 48 8.77 -3.15 12.09
CA SER A 48 8.37 -4.48 12.52
C SER A 48 7.13 -5.00 11.78
N GLU A 49 6.18 -4.13 11.43
CA GLU A 49 4.95 -4.51 10.72
C GLU A 49 5.12 -4.52 9.20
N ASP A 50 5.92 -3.61 8.65
CA ASP A 50 6.16 -3.49 7.21
C ASP A 50 7.62 -3.10 6.92
N PRO A 51 8.51 -4.08 6.66
CA PRO A 51 9.90 -3.83 6.34
C PRO A 51 10.10 -2.95 5.10
N THR A 52 9.12 -2.91 4.18
CA THR A 52 9.19 -2.07 2.98
C THR A 52 8.93 -0.59 3.28
N PHE A 53 8.39 -0.27 4.46
CA PHE A 53 8.18 1.09 4.92
C PHE A 53 9.51 1.87 5.08
N LEU A 54 10.61 1.16 5.35
CA LEU A 54 11.96 1.69 5.48
C LEU A 54 12.39 2.49 4.23
N PHE A 55 12.05 2.00 3.03
CA PHE A 55 12.37 2.66 1.76
C PHE A 55 11.52 3.92 1.52
N SER A 56 10.28 3.94 2.01
CA SER A 56 9.45 5.15 1.95
C SER A 56 10.02 6.27 2.82
N VAL A 57 10.48 5.94 4.04
CA VAL A 57 11.11 6.92 4.94
C VAL A 57 12.44 7.42 4.36
N LEU A 58 13.31 6.52 3.91
CA LEU A 58 14.63 6.89 3.37
C LEU A 58 14.53 7.84 2.16
N SER A 59 13.62 7.58 1.23
CA SER A 59 13.48 8.45 0.06
C SER A 59 12.79 9.78 0.39
N ALA A 60 11.88 9.84 1.36
CA ALA A 60 11.35 11.13 1.84
C ALA A 60 12.44 11.98 2.53
N SER A 61 13.33 11.34 3.30
CA SER A 61 14.48 12.03 3.89
C SER A 61 15.48 12.52 2.85
N ALA A 62 15.74 11.74 1.79
CA ALA A 62 16.61 12.14 0.69
C ALA A 62 16.01 13.31 -0.14
N GLU A 63 14.70 13.30 -0.38
CA GLU A 63 13.98 14.41 -1.02
C GLU A 63 14.08 15.70 -0.18
N ALA A 64 13.90 15.62 1.15
CA ALA A 64 14.03 16.76 2.05
C ALA A 64 15.48 17.29 2.16
N ALA A 65 16.48 16.41 2.15
CA ALA A 65 17.89 16.78 2.13
C ALA A 65 18.29 17.49 0.81
N SER A 66 17.75 17.04 -0.32
CA SER A 66 17.94 17.68 -1.63
C SER A 66 17.47 19.13 -1.68
N ALA A 67 16.37 19.41 -0.98
CA ALA A 67 15.76 20.73 -0.95
C ALA A 67 16.54 21.73 -0.08
N SER A 68 17.39 21.25 0.84
CA SER A 68 18.04 22.06 1.86
C SER A 68 19.56 22.22 1.70
N SER A 69 20.24 21.45 0.85
CA SER A 69 21.68 21.64 0.57
C SER A 69 22.09 21.05 -0.80
N PRO A 70 22.45 21.88 -1.80
CA PRO A 70 22.87 21.39 -3.11
C PRO A 70 24.26 20.75 -3.14
N ARG A 71 25.02 20.68 -2.03
CA ARG A 71 26.49 20.57 -2.11
C ARG A 71 27.20 19.55 -1.23
N ALA A 72 26.53 18.54 -0.66
CA ALA A 72 27.25 17.49 0.07
C ALA A 72 26.79 16.08 -0.35
N ARG A 73 27.75 15.31 -0.90
CA ARG A 73 27.74 13.86 -1.21
C ARG A 73 26.99 13.40 -2.49
N ALA A 74 27.58 13.74 -3.63
CA ALA A 74 26.99 13.55 -4.96
C ALA A 74 27.04 12.13 -5.58
N SER A 75 27.66 11.12 -4.95
CA SER A 75 27.73 9.76 -5.54
C SER A 75 26.88 8.74 -4.78
N GLU A 76 27.18 8.49 -3.50
CA GLU A 76 26.43 7.51 -2.69
C GLU A 76 24.95 7.91 -2.50
N GLU A 77 24.67 9.21 -2.38
CA GLU A 77 23.29 9.68 -2.19
C GLU A 77 22.46 9.58 -3.48
N ALA A 78 23.12 9.72 -4.64
CA ALA A 78 22.47 9.53 -5.94
C ALA A 78 22.13 8.05 -6.17
N ASP A 79 23.03 7.15 -5.79
CA ASP A 79 22.82 5.71 -5.90
C ASP A 79 21.73 5.22 -4.94
N VAL A 80 21.72 5.69 -3.69
CA VAL A 80 20.65 5.39 -2.73
C VAL A 80 19.31 5.90 -3.24
N ARG A 81 19.25 7.13 -3.78
CA ARG A 81 18.01 7.70 -4.35
C ARG A 81 17.50 6.88 -5.53
N ARG A 82 18.39 6.51 -6.47
CA ARG A 82 18.04 5.63 -7.60
C ARG A 82 17.52 4.29 -7.13
N LEU A 83 18.21 3.66 -6.18
CA LEU A 83 17.82 2.35 -5.67
C LEU A 83 16.48 2.40 -4.92
N THR A 84 16.23 3.46 -4.14
CA THR A 84 14.89 3.68 -3.54
C THR A 84 13.82 3.97 -4.58
N ALA A 85 14.12 4.70 -5.65
CA ALA A 85 13.18 4.98 -6.72
C ALA A 85 12.83 3.71 -7.49
N ASP A 86 13.81 2.87 -7.81
CA ASP A 86 13.62 1.59 -8.49
C ASP A 86 12.80 0.62 -7.62
N VAL A 87 13.10 0.52 -6.32
CA VAL A 87 12.31 -0.30 -5.39
C VAL A 87 10.89 0.23 -5.27
N ARG A 88 10.68 1.55 -5.17
CA ARG A 88 9.33 2.15 -5.17
C ARG A 88 8.59 1.85 -6.47
N ALA A 89 9.24 1.95 -7.62
CA ALA A 89 8.65 1.65 -8.92
C ALA A 89 8.24 0.18 -9.03
N VAL A 90 9.10 -0.75 -8.59
CA VAL A 90 8.77 -2.19 -8.55
C VAL A 90 7.59 -2.46 -7.61
N LEU A 91 7.58 -1.85 -6.42
CA LEU A 91 6.47 -1.99 -5.49
C LEU A 91 5.17 -1.42 -6.05
N GLU A 92 5.21 -0.28 -6.76
CA GLU A 92 4.04 0.29 -7.43
C GLU A 92 3.52 -0.61 -8.56
N VAL A 93 4.42 -1.20 -9.36
CA VAL A 93 4.06 -2.19 -10.39
C VAL A 93 3.40 -3.41 -9.76
N GLU A 94 3.96 -3.97 -8.69
CA GLU A 94 3.37 -5.12 -7.99
C GLU A 94 2.01 -4.79 -7.36
N ARG A 95 1.87 -3.62 -6.73
CA ARG A 95 0.58 -3.12 -6.24
C ARG A 95 -0.44 -2.94 -7.36
N SER A 96 -0.01 -2.41 -8.51
CA SER A 96 -0.89 -2.25 -9.68
C SER A 96 -1.37 -3.60 -10.23
N ARG A 97 -0.47 -4.60 -10.28
CA ARG A 97 -0.79 -5.98 -10.69
C ARG A 97 -1.78 -6.64 -9.74
N ARG A 98 -1.59 -6.49 -8.42
CA ARG A 98 -2.53 -7.00 -7.41
C ARG A 98 -3.91 -6.37 -7.55
N ARG A 99 -3.99 -5.04 -7.74
CA ARG A 99 -5.25 -4.33 -7.98
C ARG A 99 -5.94 -4.78 -9.27
N LEU A 100 -5.20 -5.00 -10.36
CA LEU A 100 -5.73 -5.53 -11.61
C LEU A 100 -6.24 -6.97 -11.45
N ALA A 101 -5.50 -7.83 -10.74
CA ALA A 101 -5.91 -9.19 -10.44
C ALA A 101 -7.19 -9.23 -9.59
N ALA A 102 -7.30 -8.39 -8.57
CA ALA A 102 -8.49 -8.26 -7.73
C ALA A 102 -9.72 -7.82 -8.55
N ARG A 103 -9.56 -6.83 -9.44
CA ARG A 103 -10.63 -6.42 -10.38
C ARG A 103 -11.03 -7.54 -11.34
N ARG A 104 -10.06 -8.27 -11.90
CA ARG A 104 -10.32 -9.41 -12.79
C ARG A 104 -11.13 -10.50 -12.08
N ASN A 105 -10.76 -10.83 -10.85
CA ASN A 105 -11.50 -11.80 -10.03
C ASN A 105 -12.91 -11.34 -9.69
N ALA A 106 -13.12 -10.05 -9.40
CA ALA A 106 -14.45 -9.49 -9.17
C ALA A 106 -15.35 -9.57 -10.42
N VAL A 107 -14.79 -9.27 -11.60
CA VAL A 107 -15.52 -9.39 -12.89
C VAL A 107 -15.88 -10.85 -13.17
N LEU A 108 -14.94 -11.79 -13.00
CA LEU A 108 -15.20 -13.21 -13.20
C LEU A 108 -16.29 -13.75 -12.26
N ARG A 109 -16.29 -13.33 -10.98
CA ARG A 109 -17.33 -13.71 -10.02
C ARG A 109 -18.72 -13.17 -10.42
N ARG A 110 -18.79 -11.92 -10.89
CA ARG A 110 -20.05 -11.33 -11.39
C ARG A 110 -20.55 -12.06 -12.64
N ALA A 111 -19.67 -12.39 -13.58
CA ALA A 111 -20.02 -13.17 -14.76
C ALA A 111 -20.54 -14.57 -14.39
N ALA A 112 -19.88 -15.26 -13.46
CA ALA A 112 -20.32 -16.56 -12.95
C ALA A 112 -21.67 -16.48 -12.23
N ALA A 113 -21.92 -15.43 -11.44
CA ALA A 113 -23.20 -15.21 -10.77
C ALA A 113 -24.34 -14.96 -11.77
N LEU A 114 -24.10 -14.16 -12.82
CA LEU A 114 -25.07 -13.94 -13.89
C LEU A 114 -25.35 -15.20 -14.70
N ALA A 115 -24.32 -15.98 -15.02
CA ALA A 115 -24.48 -17.27 -15.69
C ALA A 115 -25.28 -18.27 -14.83
N GLY A 116 -25.01 -18.32 -13.53
CA GLY A 116 -25.77 -19.14 -12.58
C GLY A 116 -27.24 -18.72 -12.47
N LEU A 117 -27.53 -17.42 -12.43
CA LEU A 117 -28.90 -16.90 -12.44
C LEU A 117 -29.63 -17.24 -13.75
N ALA A 118 -28.97 -17.07 -14.90
CA ALA A 118 -29.55 -17.42 -16.20
C ALA A 118 -29.86 -18.92 -16.31
N ALA A 119 -28.94 -19.78 -15.84
CA ALA A 119 -29.15 -21.22 -15.79
C ALA A 119 -30.29 -21.60 -14.83
N GLY A 120 -30.39 -20.95 -13.67
CA GLY A 120 -31.48 -21.16 -12.71
C GLY A 120 -32.86 -20.78 -13.27
N VAL A 121 -32.95 -19.66 -13.99
CA VAL A 121 -34.19 -19.23 -14.66
C VAL A 121 -34.58 -20.18 -15.79
N ALA A 122 -33.61 -20.63 -16.60
CA ALA A 122 -33.87 -21.61 -17.67
C ALA A 122 -34.35 -22.97 -17.11
N ALA A 123 -33.75 -23.44 -16.01
CA ALA A 123 -34.17 -24.66 -15.33
C ALA A 123 -35.59 -24.53 -14.75
N LEU A 124 -35.94 -23.38 -14.18
CA LEU A 124 -37.30 -23.09 -13.70
C LEU A 124 -38.32 -23.07 -14.84
N LEU A 125 -37.98 -22.52 -16.00
CA LEU A 125 -38.87 -22.49 -17.17
C LEU A 125 -39.08 -23.89 -17.78
N LEU A 126 -38.03 -24.69 -17.88
CA LEU A 126 -38.11 -26.09 -18.35
C LEU A 126 -38.91 -26.98 -17.38
N ALA A 127 -38.73 -26.80 -16.07
CA ALA A 127 -39.49 -27.53 -15.05
C ALA A 127 -40.98 -27.15 -15.01
N ARG A 128 -41.34 -25.94 -15.45
CA ARG A 128 -42.73 -25.45 -15.48
C ARG A 128 -43.47 -25.77 -16.79
N GLY A 129 -42.74 -26.21 -17.82
CA GLY A 129 -43.28 -26.56 -19.15
C GLY A 129 -43.21 -28.05 -19.49
N GLY A 130 -42.87 -28.92 -18.53
CA GLY A 130 -42.99 -30.37 -18.71
C GLY A 130 -44.46 -30.81 -18.69
N PRO A 131 -44.85 -31.77 -19.55
CA PRO A 131 -46.25 -32.19 -19.77
C PRO A 131 -46.94 -32.76 -18.53
#